data_AF-A0A7V8VVC2-F1
#
_entry.id   AF-A0A7V8VVC2-F1
#
_cell.length_a   1.000
_cell.length_b   1.000
_cell.length_c   1.000
_cell.angle_alpha   90.00
_cell.angle_beta   90.00
_cell.angle_gamma   90.00
#
_symmetry.space_group_name_H-M   'P 1'
#
loop_
_entity.id
_entity.type
_entity.pdbx_description
1 polymer ?
#
loop_
_entity_poly.entity_id
_entity_poly.type
_entity_poly.pdbx_seq_one_letter_code
_entity_poly.pdbx_strand_id
1 'polypeptide(L)'
;MFESRDRILMAVFPSRQKSTITTQAGHLAAESTGHGDHGEPEHSFGERYADALANEQLARNLTNFQRSWRDSRATVIADVDFDALRARLKAAKTDAIDNLDRYLDQFIAQARAAGTTVHLAADAEEATAIIQRIAAAHDVSLVAKSKSMVSEEIELNHQFADAGIEVVETDLG
;
A
#
# COMPACT_ATOMS: atom_id res chain seq x y z
N MET A 1 3.86 21.08 -28.25
CA MET A 1 4.64 19.97 -27.66
C MET A 1 4.54 20.20 -26.16
N PHE A 2 3.50 19.63 -25.53
CA PHE A 2 3.20 19.80 -24.10
C PHE A 2 3.87 18.63 -23.36
N GLU A 3 4.76 18.92 -22.42
CA GLU A 3 5.59 17.94 -21.69
C GLU A 3 4.76 17.04 -20.78
N SER A 4 5.06 15.74 -20.78
CA SER A 4 4.40 14.71 -19.96
C SER A 4 4.65 14.85 -18.45
N ARG A 5 5.46 15.83 -18.05
CA ARG A 5 6.01 15.98 -16.70
C ARG A 5 5.04 16.55 -15.68
N ASP A 6 3.97 17.20 -16.13
CA ASP A 6 3.00 17.87 -15.24
C ASP A 6 1.72 17.05 -15.05
N ARG A 7 1.73 15.75 -15.36
CA ARG A 7 0.51 14.93 -15.33
C ARG A 7 0.41 14.03 -14.11
N ILE A 8 -0.71 14.15 -13.39
CA ILE A 8 -1.11 13.20 -12.34
C ILE A 8 -1.72 11.98 -13.02
N LEU A 9 -1.12 10.82 -12.78
CA LEU A 9 -1.57 9.54 -13.29
C LEU A 9 -2.38 8.82 -12.21
N MET A 10 -3.61 8.46 -12.56
CA MET A 10 -4.45 7.66 -11.68
C MET A 10 -4.97 6.40 -12.39
N ALA A 11 -4.78 5.26 -11.74
CA ALA A 11 -5.31 3.97 -12.15
C ALA A 11 -6.53 3.63 -11.29
N VAL A 12 -7.69 3.45 -11.93
CA VAL A 12 -8.90 2.97 -11.26
C VAL A 12 -9.18 1.55 -11.71
N PHE A 13 -9.22 0.64 -10.75
CA PHE A 13 -9.54 -0.77 -10.98
C PHE A 13 -11.04 -0.99 -10.81
N PRO A 14 -11.70 -1.69 -11.73
CA PRO A 14 -13.10 -2.04 -11.55
C PRO A 14 -13.24 -2.97 -10.34
N SER A 15 -14.14 -2.61 -9.43
CA SER A 15 -14.57 -3.48 -8.33
C SER A 15 -15.07 -4.81 -8.89
N ARG A 16 -14.44 -5.93 -8.51
CA ARG A 16 -15.06 -7.25 -8.68
C ARG A 16 -16.23 -7.31 -7.70
N GLN A 17 -17.45 -7.46 -8.21
CA GLN A 17 -18.62 -7.68 -7.37
C GLN A 17 -18.35 -8.80 -6.37
N LYS A 18 -18.65 -8.55 -5.10
CA LYS A 18 -18.55 -9.53 -4.01
C LYS A 18 -19.53 -10.67 -4.30
N SER A 19 -19.03 -11.83 -4.71
CA SER A 19 -19.81 -13.07 -4.68
C SER A 19 -20.08 -13.44 -3.23
N THR A 20 -21.34 -13.38 -2.81
CA THR A 20 -21.81 -13.78 -1.48
C THR A 20 -21.57 -15.28 -1.29
N ILE A 21 -20.52 -15.66 -0.58
CA ILE A 21 -20.33 -17.04 -0.12
C ILE A 21 -21.14 -17.21 1.16
N THR A 22 -22.31 -17.84 1.05
CA THR A 22 -23.06 -18.37 2.20
C THR A 22 -22.45 -19.73 2.55
N THR A 23 -21.74 -19.84 3.67
CA THR A 23 -21.30 -21.14 4.22
C THR A 23 -22.05 -21.43 5.51
N GLN A 24 -22.73 -22.57 5.51
CA GLN A 24 -23.56 -23.13 6.55
C GLN A 24 -22.70 -23.51 7.77
N ALA A 25 -23.15 -23.15 8.98
CA ALA A 25 -22.44 -23.41 10.23
C ALA A 25 -22.44 -24.90 10.60
N GLY A 26 -21.24 -25.50 10.63
CA GLY A 26 -20.94 -26.79 11.24
C GLY A 26 -20.08 -26.57 12.48
N HIS A 27 -20.65 -26.84 13.65
CA HIS A 27 -20.07 -26.72 14.98
C HIS A 27 -18.95 -27.73 15.22
N LEU A 28 -17.70 -27.25 15.43
CA LEU A 28 -16.69 -27.92 16.27
C LEU A 28 -15.84 -26.84 16.96
N ALA A 29 -15.94 -26.80 18.28
CA ALA A 29 -15.21 -25.88 19.15
C ALA A 29 -13.71 -26.21 19.15
N ALA A 30 -12.92 -25.24 18.71
CA ALA A 30 -11.53 -25.09 19.12
C ALA A 30 -11.38 -23.63 19.53
N GLU A 31 -11.20 -23.39 20.83
CA GLU A 31 -10.99 -22.06 21.40
C GLU A 31 -9.66 -21.50 20.87
N SER A 32 -9.73 -20.69 19.80
CA SER A 32 -8.66 -19.77 19.43
C SER A 32 -9.10 -18.37 19.84
N THR A 33 -8.58 -17.90 20.96
CA THR A 33 -8.76 -16.54 21.45
C THR A 33 -8.21 -15.52 20.44
N GLY A 34 -9.11 -14.76 19.83
CA GLY A 34 -8.97 -13.33 19.56
C GLY A 34 -8.21 -12.91 18.30
N HIS A 35 -8.92 -12.78 17.17
CA HIS A 35 -8.60 -11.78 16.14
C HIS A 35 -9.54 -10.58 16.39
N GLY A 36 -9.06 -9.62 17.18
CA GLY A 36 -9.81 -8.45 17.61
C GLY A 36 -9.80 -7.33 16.57
N ASP A 37 -11.02 -6.91 16.22
CA ASP A 37 -11.52 -5.54 16.04
C ASP A 37 -10.51 -4.38 16.19
N HIS A 38 -10.59 -3.38 15.30
CA HIS A 38 -9.81 -2.14 15.35
C HIS A 38 -10.37 -1.15 16.40
N GLY A 39 -10.68 -1.66 17.60
CA GLY A 39 -10.98 -0.88 18.79
C GLY A 39 -9.73 -0.62 19.62
N GLU A 40 -9.79 0.37 20.52
CA GLU A 40 -8.76 0.64 21.53
C GLU A 40 -8.28 -0.67 22.18
N PRO A 41 -6.96 -0.93 22.25
CA PRO A 41 -6.45 -2.23 22.69
C PRO A 41 -6.94 -2.55 24.11
N GLU A 42 -7.39 -3.81 24.33
CA GLU A 42 -8.01 -4.28 25.59
C GLU A 42 -7.19 -4.00 26.86
N HIS A 43 -5.88 -3.83 26.71
CA HIS A 43 -4.96 -3.42 27.77
C HIS A 43 -4.23 -2.15 27.39
N SER A 44 -3.90 -1.31 28.35
CA SER A 44 -3.06 -0.13 28.12
C SER A 44 -1.67 -0.54 27.60
N PHE A 45 -0.99 0.37 26.90
CA PHE A 45 0.39 0.11 26.45
C PHE A 45 1.33 -0.28 27.61
N GLY A 46 1.16 0.35 28.77
CA GLY A 46 1.98 0.09 29.96
C GLY A 46 1.82 -1.35 30.48
N GLU A 47 0.60 -1.87 30.50
CA GLU A 47 0.31 -3.25 30.91
C GLU A 47 0.90 -4.25 29.92
N ARG A 48 0.66 -4.06 28.62
CA ARG A 48 1.23 -4.93 27.57
C ARG A 48 2.76 -4.95 27.60
N TYR A 49 3.37 -3.79 27.88
CA TYR A 49 4.82 -3.67 28.00
C TYR A 49 5.35 -4.46 29.21
N ALA A 50 4.72 -4.33 30.38
CA ALA A 50 5.11 -5.07 31.57
C ALA A 50 4.98 -6.58 31.38
N ASP A 51 3.87 -7.04 30.79
CA ASP A 51 3.64 -8.46 30.50
C ASP A 51 4.67 -9.03 29.52
N ALA A 52 5.01 -8.26 28.48
CA ALA A 52 6.02 -8.65 27.51
C ALA A 52 7.42 -8.78 28.15
N LEU A 53 7.78 -7.88 29.07
CA LEU A 53 9.04 -7.95 29.80
C LEU A 53 9.12 -9.14 30.77
N ALA A 54 7.98 -9.51 31.36
CA ALA A 54 7.90 -10.67 32.27
C ALA A 54 7.90 -12.02 31.51
N ASN A 55 7.63 -12.02 30.19
CA ASN A 55 7.55 -13.23 29.40
C ASN A 55 8.94 -13.76 28.98
N GLU A 56 9.47 -14.71 29.74
CA GLU A 56 10.76 -15.33 29.44
C GLU A 56 10.81 -16.08 28.10
N GLN A 57 9.69 -16.66 27.66
CA GLN A 57 9.64 -17.36 26.38
C GLN A 57 9.79 -16.36 25.22
N LEU A 58 9.12 -15.22 25.30
CA LEU A 58 9.27 -14.13 24.34
C LEU A 58 10.71 -13.64 24.29
N ALA A 59 11.33 -13.40 25.45
CA ALA A 59 12.72 -12.97 25.54
C ALA A 59 13.70 -13.97 24.89
N ARG A 60 13.53 -15.28 25.16
CA ARG A 60 14.35 -16.35 24.54
C ARG A 60 14.15 -16.41 23.03
N ASN A 61 12.91 -16.38 22.56
CA ASN A 61 12.59 -16.47 21.13
C ASN A 61 13.17 -15.28 20.36
N LEU A 62 13.00 -14.06 20.88
CA LEU A 62 13.55 -12.85 20.27
C LEU A 62 15.07 -12.89 20.21
N THR A 63 15.73 -13.31 21.29
CA THR A 63 17.19 -13.44 21.33
C THR A 63 17.70 -14.46 20.31
N ASN A 64 17.05 -15.62 20.21
CA ASN A 64 17.41 -16.65 19.24
C ASN A 64 17.22 -16.16 17.80
N PHE A 65 16.09 -15.51 17.51
CA PHE A 65 15.82 -14.91 16.21
C PHE A 65 16.86 -13.85 15.84
N GLN A 66 17.18 -12.93 16.76
CA GLN A 66 18.18 -11.88 16.51
C GLN A 66 19.55 -12.46 16.13
N ARG A 67 19.97 -13.54 16.79
CA ARG A 67 21.23 -14.22 16.48
C ARG A 67 21.17 -14.93 15.13
N SER A 68 20.17 -15.78 14.93
CA SER A 68 20.05 -16.55 13.68
C SER A 68 19.86 -15.67 12.46
N TRP A 69 19.09 -14.58 12.58
CA TRP A 69 18.89 -13.59 11.53
C TRP A 69 20.20 -12.89 11.17
N ARG A 70 20.99 -12.49 12.17
CA ARG A 70 22.28 -11.82 11.94
C ARG A 70 23.24 -12.74 11.18
N ASP A 71 23.36 -14.00 11.59
CA ASP A 71 24.24 -14.96 10.95
C ASP A 71 23.77 -15.28 9.53
N SER A 72 22.47 -15.54 9.37
CA SER A 72 21.85 -15.79 8.05
C SER A 72 22.05 -14.61 7.10
N ARG A 73 21.82 -13.38 7.58
CA ARG A 73 22.07 -12.16 6.81
C ARG A 73 23.53 -12.04 6.43
N ALA A 74 24.46 -12.26 7.36
CA ALA A 74 25.90 -12.16 7.11
C ALA A 74 26.34 -13.13 6.01
N THR A 75 25.83 -14.37 6.03
CA THR A 75 26.09 -15.35 4.97
C THR A 75 25.54 -14.90 3.62
N VAL A 76 24.28 -14.47 3.56
CA VAL A 76 23.63 -14.08 2.29
C VAL A 76 24.31 -12.86 1.66
N ILE A 77 24.76 -11.90 2.46
CA ILE A 77 25.37 -10.66 1.94
C ILE A 77 26.87 -10.77 1.68
N ALA A 78 27.53 -11.87 2.10
CA ALA A 78 28.98 -12.01 1.99
C ALA A 78 29.47 -11.90 0.54
N ASP A 79 28.69 -12.44 -0.39
CA ASP A 79 29.02 -12.45 -1.82
C ASP A 79 28.34 -11.31 -2.60
N VAL A 80 27.71 -10.36 -1.90
CA VAL A 80 27.04 -9.22 -2.55
C VAL A 80 28.01 -8.06 -2.70
N ASP A 81 28.33 -7.74 -3.96
CA ASP A 81 29.01 -6.49 -4.30
C ASP A 81 28.04 -5.31 -4.19
N PHE A 82 28.02 -4.67 -3.02
CA PHE A 82 27.15 -3.53 -2.74
C PHE A 82 27.49 -2.29 -3.58
N ASP A 83 28.74 -2.12 -3.99
CA ASP A 83 29.15 -0.95 -4.78
C ASP A 83 28.68 -1.10 -6.22
N ALA A 84 28.87 -2.28 -6.81
CA ALA A 84 28.31 -2.61 -8.12
C ALA A 84 26.78 -2.57 -8.12
N LEU A 85 26.13 -3.12 -7.08
CA LEU A 85 24.67 -3.08 -6.94
C LEU A 85 24.16 -1.64 -6.84
N ARG A 86 24.81 -0.80 -6.02
CA ARG A 86 24.46 0.62 -5.90
C ARG A 86 24.62 1.36 -7.22
N ALA A 87 25.72 1.11 -7.94
CA ALA A 87 25.95 1.70 -9.25
C ALA A 87 24.87 1.29 -10.26
N ARG A 88 24.49 -0.01 -10.28
CA ARG A 88 23.42 -0.52 -11.14
C ARG A 88 22.06 0.10 -10.83
N LEU A 89 21.70 0.19 -9.55
CA LEU A 89 20.44 0.81 -9.11
C LEU A 89 20.40 2.30 -9.44
N LYS A 90 21.52 3.00 -9.26
CA LYS A 90 21.64 4.41 -9.67
C LYS A 90 21.44 4.55 -11.17
N ALA A 91 22.13 3.75 -11.97
CA ALA A 91 22.01 3.79 -13.42
C ALA A 91 20.56 3.51 -13.88
N ALA A 92 19.89 2.51 -13.29
CA ALA A 92 18.50 2.21 -13.59
C ALA A 92 17.54 3.36 -13.22
N LYS A 93 17.74 3.99 -12.05
CA LYS A 93 16.94 5.15 -11.63
C LYS A 93 17.17 6.35 -12.55
N THR A 94 18.41 6.61 -12.93
CA THR A 94 18.76 7.68 -13.87
C THR A 94 18.13 7.43 -15.23
N ASP A 95 18.24 6.22 -15.77
CA ASP A 95 17.61 5.86 -17.06
C ASP A 95 16.08 6.01 -17.02
N ALA A 96 15.44 5.63 -15.91
CA ALA A 96 14.00 5.81 -15.73
C ALA A 96 13.57 7.28 -15.72
N ILE A 97 14.37 8.17 -15.13
CA ILE A 97 14.11 9.62 -15.11
C ILE A 97 14.36 10.24 -16.48
N ASP A 98 15.48 9.89 -17.12
CA ASP A 98 15.88 10.44 -18.42
C ASP A 98 14.92 10.01 -19.54
N ASN A 99 14.28 8.85 -19.39
CA ASN A 99 13.32 8.30 -20.34
C ASN A 99 11.90 8.21 -19.77
N LEU A 100 11.52 9.12 -18.86
CA LEU A 100 10.25 9.05 -18.14
C LEU A 100 9.04 8.92 -19.08
N ASP A 101 9.02 9.69 -20.18
CA ASP A 101 7.92 9.67 -21.16
C ASP A 101 7.71 8.27 -21.75
N ARG A 102 8.80 7.61 -22.15
CA ARG A 102 8.78 6.24 -22.69
C ARG A 102 8.25 5.24 -21.67
N TYR A 103 8.71 5.34 -20.42
CA TYR A 103 8.27 4.44 -19.37
C TYR A 103 6.82 4.68 -18.94
N LEU A 104 6.37 5.93 -18.93
CA LEU A 104 4.99 6.29 -18.67
C LEU A 104 4.06 5.71 -19.75
N ASP A 105 4.39 5.89 -21.03
CA ASP A 105 3.61 5.31 -22.13
C ASP A 105 3.54 3.79 -22.04
N GLN A 106 4.67 3.14 -21.73
CA GLN A 106 4.72 1.70 -21.50
C GLN A 106 3.82 1.27 -20.34
N PHE A 107 3.88 1.98 -19.20
CA PHE A 107 3.03 1.69 -18.05
C PHE A 107 1.55 1.82 -18.41
N ILE A 108 1.15 2.93 -19.04
CA ILE A 108 -0.25 3.19 -19.42
C ILE A 108 -0.76 2.09 -20.35
N ALA A 109 0.04 1.68 -21.34
CA ALA A 109 -0.32 0.61 -22.27
C ALA A 109 -0.53 -0.72 -21.54
N GLN A 110 0.38 -1.09 -20.62
CA GLN A 110 0.28 -2.34 -19.88
C GLN A 110 -0.86 -2.33 -18.86
N ALA A 111 -1.07 -1.21 -18.16
CA ALA A 111 -2.18 -1.06 -17.22
C ALA A 111 -3.54 -1.20 -17.92
N ARG A 112 -3.69 -0.56 -19.09
CA ARG A 112 -4.88 -0.71 -19.94
C ARG A 112 -5.06 -2.13 -20.45
N ALA A 113 -3.98 -2.79 -20.88
CA ALA A 113 -4.02 -4.19 -21.29
C ALA A 113 -4.45 -5.13 -20.15
N ALA A 114 -4.11 -4.80 -18.91
CA ALA A 114 -4.56 -5.50 -17.71
C ALA A 114 -6.02 -5.16 -17.29
N GLY A 115 -6.73 -4.32 -18.05
CA GLY A 115 -8.12 -3.93 -17.78
C GLY A 115 -8.30 -2.73 -16.87
N THR A 116 -7.24 -1.96 -16.62
CA THR A 116 -7.28 -0.75 -15.78
C THR A 116 -7.67 0.46 -16.60
N THR A 117 -8.59 1.28 -16.09
CA THR A 117 -8.84 2.60 -16.70
C THR A 117 -7.83 3.59 -16.13
N VAL A 118 -7.10 4.22 -17.05
CA VAL A 118 -6.05 5.19 -16.71
C VAL A 118 -6.53 6.60 -17.03
N HIS A 119 -6.55 7.45 -16.01
CA HIS A 119 -6.86 8.87 -16.11
C HIS A 119 -5.58 9.70 -16.00
N LEU A 120 -5.46 10.70 -16.85
CA LEU A 120 -4.40 11.71 -16.83
C LEU A 120 -5.05 13.05 -16.49
N ALA A 121 -4.48 13.76 -15.53
CA ALA A 121 -4.86 15.12 -15.18
C ALA A 121 -3.65 16.04 -15.32
N ALA A 122 -3.85 17.28 -15.76
CA ALA A 122 -2.80 18.29 -15.92
C ALA A 122 -2.42 18.99 -14.62
N ASP A 123 -3.29 18.93 -13.59
CA ASP A 123 -3.06 19.54 -12.29
C ASP A 123 -3.90 18.85 -11.19
N ALA A 124 -3.74 19.35 -9.96
CA ALA A 124 -4.42 18.85 -8.76
C ALA A 124 -5.94 19.02 -8.82
N GLU A 125 -6.43 20.12 -9.40
CA GLU A 125 -7.85 20.42 -9.50
C GLU A 125 -8.52 19.43 -10.48
N GLU A 126 -7.93 19.21 -11.65
CA GLU A 126 -8.41 18.24 -12.62
C GLU A 126 -8.36 16.81 -12.07
N ALA A 127 -7.29 16.44 -11.36
CA ALA A 127 -7.18 15.13 -10.73
C ALA A 127 -8.32 14.89 -9.74
N THR A 128 -8.55 15.86 -8.84
CA THR A 128 -9.61 15.80 -7.83
C THR A 128 -10.99 15.75 -8.48
N ALA A 129 -11.24 16.57 -9.50
CA ALA A 129 -12.50 16.57 -10.23
C ALA A 129 -12.79 15.24 -10.92
N ILE A 130 -11.77 14.62 -11.53
CA ILE A 130 -11.89 13.28 -12.13
C ILE A 130 -12.28 12.27 -11.06
N ILE A 131 -11.59 12.29 -9.92
CA ILE A 131 -11.81 11.36 -8.80
C ILE A 131 -13.23 11.48 -8.25
N GLN A 132 -13.67 12.69 -7.91
CA GLN A 132 -15.00 12.93 -7.38
C GLN A 132 -16.09 12.49 -8.35
N ARG A 133 -15.90 12.76 -9.65
CA ARG A 133 -16.83 12.31 -10.70
C ARG A 133 -16.91 10.79 -10.77
N ILE A 134 -15.79 10.08 -10.65
CA ILE A 134 -15.76 8.61 -10.64
C ILE A 134 -16.47 8.09 -9.40
N ALA A 135 -16.18 8.64 -8.22
CA ALA A 135 -16.82 8.24 -6.96
C ALA A 135 -18.34 8.45 -7.02
N ALA A 136 -18.81 9.61 -7.50
CA ALA A 136 -20.21 9.93 -7.65
C ALA A 136 -20.92 9.03 -8.69
N ALA A 137 -20.26 8.73 -9.82
CA ALA A 137 -20.82 7.84 -10.85
C ALA A 137 -21.03 6.39 -10.37
N HIS A 138 -20.30 5.99 -9.32
CA HIS A 138 -20.33 4.64 -8.75
C HIS A 138 -20.97 4.56 -7.35
N ASP A 139 -21.53 5.67 -6.84
CA ASP A 139 -22.13 5.75 -5.50
C ASP A 139 -21.21 5.19 -4.40
N VAL A 140 -19.94 5.61 -4.44
CA VAL A 140 -18.89 5.07 -3.57
C VAL A 140 -18.93 5.73 -2.20
N SER A 141 -19.01 4.93 -1.13
CA SER A 141 -18.87 5.40 0.26
C SER A 141 -17.50 5.09 0.88
N LEU A 142 -16.69 4.23 0.24
CA LEU A 142 -15.38 3.79 0.72
C LEU A 142 -14.38 3.68 -0.43
N VAL A 143 -13.23 4.32 -0.28
CA VAL A 143 -12.10 4.27 -1.21
C VAL A 143 -10.90 3.64 -0.53
N ALA A 144 -10.38 2.56 -1.11
CA ALA A 144 -9.08 2.01 -0.74
C ALA A 144 -8.02 2.59 -1.68
N LYS A 145 -6.96 3.22 -1.14
CA LYS A 145 -5.84 3.74 -1.92
C LYS A 145 -4.49 3.20 -1.41
N SER A 146 -3.50 3.19 -2.28
CA SER A 146 -2.10 2.99 -1.86
C SER A 146 -1.55 4.30 -1.28
N LYS A 147 -0.53 4.20 -0.41
CA LYS A 147 0.16 5.39 0.11
C LYS A 147 0.83 6.16 -1.03
N SER A 148 0.58 7.46 -1.10
CA SER A 148 1.17 8.34 -2.12
C SER A 148 1.32 9.76 -1.58
N MET A 149 2.54 10.29 -1.61
CA MET A 149 2.75 11.71 -1.27
C MET A 149 1.95 12.64 -2.20
N VAL A 150 1.80 12.28 -3.48
CA VAL A 150 1.02 13.08 -4.43
C VAL A 150 -0.43 13.22 -3.99
N SER A 151 -1.04 12.18 -3.41
CA SER A 151 -2.40 12.27 -2.89
C SER A 151 -2.52 13.17 -1.66
N GLU A 152 -1.45 13.27 -0.86
CA GLU A 152 -1.42 14.17 0.30
C GLU A 152 -1.21 15.63 -0.14
N GLU A 153 -0.35 15.86 -1.14
CA GLU A 153 -0.08 17.20 -1.69
C GLU A 153 -1.32 17.85 -2.33
N ILE A 154 -2.24 17.05 -2.88
CA ILE A 154 -3.52 17.53 -3.41
C ILE A 154 -4.67 17.46 -2.39
N GLU A 155 -4.36 17.16 -1.13
CA GLU A 155 -5.32 17.06 -0.01
C GLU A 155 -6.49 16.10 -0.27
N LEU A 156 -6.24 15.00 -1.00
CA LEU A 156 -7.29 14.13 -1.53
C LEU A 156 -8.16 13.51 -0.42
N ASN A 157 -7.57 13.16 0.72
CA ASN A 157 -8.30 12.57 1.86
C ASN A 157 -9.31 13.56 2.44
N HIS A 158 -8.93 14.84 2.54
CA HIS A 158 -9.81 15.89 3.05
C HIS A 158 -10.98 16.13 2.09
N GLN A 159 -10.69 16.20 0.79
CA GLN A 159 -11.70 16.33 -0.27
C GLN A 159 -12.73 15.18 -0.24
N PHE A 160 -12.28 13.94 0.01
CA PHE A 160 -13.17 12.79 0.16
C PHE A 160 -13.98 12.83 1.45
N ALA A 161 -13.36 13.19 2.57
CA ALA A 161 -14.05 13.32 3.85
C ALA A 161 -15.18 14.37 3.79
N ASP A 162 -14.92 15.51 3.14
CA ASP A 162 -15.93 16.56 2.91
C ASP A 162 -17.10 16.07 2.03
N ALA A 163 -16.83 15.12 1.13
CA ALA A 163 -17.83 14.44 0.31
C ALA A 163 -18.51 13.25 1.02
N GLY A 164 -18.18 12.97 2.28
CA GLY A 164 -18.73 11.85 3.05
C GLY A 164 -18.19 10.47 2.64
N ILE A 165 -17.03 10.43 1.98
CA ILE A 165 -16.38 9.20 1.50
C ILE A 165 -15.27 8.83 2.47
N GLU A 166 -15.33 7.61 3.01
CA GLU A 166 -14.27 7.07 3.85
C GLU A 166 -13.06 6.66 2.99
N VAL A 167 -11.85 7.01 3.44
CA VAL A 167 -10.60 6.64 2.75
C VAL A 167 -9.78 5.74 3.65
N VAL A 168 -9.41 4.57 3.12
CA VAL A 168 -8.50 3.62 3.77
C VAL A 168 -7.23 3.52 2.95
N GLU A 169 -6.10 3.84 3.59
CA GLU A 169 -4.79 3.59 3.01
C GLU A 169 -4.38 2.14 3.21
N THR A 170 -3.86 1.53 2.15
CA THR A 170 -3.31 0.18 2.18
C THR A 170 -1.84 0.21 1.82
N ASP A 171 -1.05 -0.69 2.42
CA ASP A 171 0.35 -0.96 2.03
C ASP A 171 0.45 -1.90 0.83
N LEU A 172 -0.66 -2.08 0.10
CA LEU A 172 -0.74 -2.80 -1.14
C LEU A 172 -0.46 -1.80 -2.26
N GLY A 173 0.82 -1.61 -2.55
CA GLY A 173 1.28 -1.04 -3.83
C GLY A 173 1.27 -2.10 -4.93
#